data_AF-A0A6A6EUZ6-F1
#
_entry.id   AF-A0A6A6EUZ6-F1
#
_cell.length_a   1.000
_cell.length_b   1.000
_cell.length_c   1.000
_cell.angle_alpha   90.00
_cell.angle_beta   90.00
_cell.angle_gamma   90.00
#
_symmetry.space_group_name_H-M   'P 1'
#
loop_
_entity.id
_entity.type
_entity.pdbx_description
1 polymer ?
#
loop_
_entity_poly.entity_id
_entity_poly.type
_entity_poly.pdbx_seq_one_letter_code
_entity_poly.pdbx_strand_id
1 'polypeptide(L)'
;MSEPTQQPSPNTFTRGARKIISPLGFRKGYNFVLFFIFAGAFVGFILARFQYLSLHGVLCNPDITGSNTAGPGECYYYLRNPYKVGILLHLGCVLPAGFLVVFQFLPVIRHKLILFHRLNGYLVLLLFLISTVGAFMIARHAFGGGLDVQSAVGVLGIMCVVSMALAYINIKRLQIEQHRAWMLRGWFYVRHLSPSPNSNPKIPVPTLC
;
A
#
# COMPACT_ATOMS: atom_id res chain seq x y z
N MET A 1 15.70 -52.20 -6.52
CA MET A 1 15.31 -52.06 -5.11
C MET A 1 14.96 -50.60 -4.89
N SER A 2 13.68 -50.24 -4.99
CA SER A 2 13.20 -48.85 -4.87
C SER A 2 12.88 -48.54 -3.42
N GLU A 3 13.62 -47.61 -2.84
CA GLU A 3 13.45 -47.09 -1.50
C GLU A 3 12.09 -46.35 -1.38
N PRO A 4 11.23 -46.63 -0.40
CA PRO A 4 9.97 -45.92 -0.24
C PRO A 4 10.23 -44.56 0.43
N THR A 5 10.01 -43.47 -0.31
CA THR A 5 10.04 -42.10 0.21
C THR A 5 9.02 -41.93 1.35
N GLN A 6 9.48 -41.94 2.61
CA GLN A 6 8.64 -41.64 3.76
C GLN A 6 8.09 -40.20 3.66
N GLN A 7 6.77 -40.05 3.56
CA GLN A 7 6.12 -38.76 3.71
C GLN A 7 6.08 -38.37 5.20
N PRO A 8 6.49 -37.15 5.59
CA PRO A 8 6.51 -36.75 6.98
C PRO A 8 5.08 -36.59 7.52
N SER A 9 4.83 -37.20 8.69
CA SER A 9 3.55 -37.19 9.39
C SER A 9 3.04 -35.77 9.69
N PRO A 10 1.74 -35.47 9.50
CA PRO A 10 1.21 -34.14 9.75
C PRO A 10 1.03 -33.89 11.26
N ASN A 11 1.97 -33.16 11.87
CA ASN A 11 1.89 -32.70 13.25
C ASN A 11 0.56 -31.96 13.50
N THR A 12 -0.11 -32.20 14.63
CA THR A 12 -1.44 -31.62 14.98
C THR A 12 -1.49 -30.09 14.88
N PHE A 13 -0.36 -29.42 15.14
CA PHE A 13 -0.16 -27.98 14.93
C PHE A 13 -0.33 -27.55 13.45
N THR A 14 0.16 -28.35 12.51
CA THR A 14 -0.01 -28.12 11.06
C THR A 14 -1.46 -28.31 10.60
N ARG A 15 -2.25 -29.11 11.33
CA ARG A 15 -3.67 -29.35 11.05
C ARG A 15 -4.53 -28.15 11.48
N GLY A 16 -4.24 -27.58 12.66
CA GLY A 16 -4.86 -26.33 13.14
C GLY A 16 -4.49 -25.13 12.26
N ALA A 17 -3.20 -24.98 11.93
CA ALA A 17 -2.75 -23.95 10.99
C ALA A 17 -3.41 -24.11 9.61
N ARG A 18 -3.51 -25.32 9.05
CA ARG A 18 -4.24 -25.56 7.79
C ARG A 18 -5.72 -25.17 7.85
N LYS A 19 -6.39 -25.31 9.01
CA LYS A 19 -7.82 -24.99 9.17
C LYS A 19 -8.10 -23.48 9.18
N ILE A 20 -7.11 -22.67 9.57
CA ILE A 20 -7.16 -21.19 9.53
C ILE A 20 -6.62 -20.66 8.19
N ILE A 21 -5.61 -21.32 7.63
CA ILE A 21 -4.95 -20.95 6.37
C ILE A 21 -5.81 -21.30 5.13
N SER A 22 -6.58 -22.39 5.17
CA SER A 22 -7.42 -22.84 4.05
C SER A 22 -8.59 -21.90 3.71
N PRO A 23 -9.34 -21.31 4.67
CA PRO A 23 -10.37 -20.32 4.33
C PRO A 23 -9.78 -19.00 3.85
N LEU A 24 -8.53 -18.67 4.25
CA LEU A 24 -7.82 -17.46 3.84
C LEU A 24 -7.16 -17.55 2.45
N GLY A 25 -7.25 -18.72 1.78
CA GLY A 25 -6.81 -18.90 0.39
C GLY A 25 -5.28 -18.91 0.21
N PHE A 26 -4.51 -18.95 1.30
CA PHE A 26 -3.05 -19.03 1.23
C PHE A 26 -2.62 -20.48 1.04
N ARG A 27 -2.07 -20.83 -0.14
CA ARG A 27 -1.53 -22.19 -0.42
C ARG A 27 -0.26 -22.53 0.37
N LYS A 28 0.45 -21.52 0.89
CA LYS A 28 1.76 -21.64 1.55
C LYS A 28 1.77 -20.81 2.84
N GLY A 29 2.20 -21.42 3.95
CA GLY A 29 2.17 -20.79 5.28
C GLY A 29 3.03 -19.52 5.40
N TYR A 30 4.15 -19.42 4.68
CA TYR A 30 4.99 -18.22 4.70
C TYR A 30 4.27 -16.97 4.17
N ASN A 31 3.42 -17.10 3.14
CA ASN A 31 2.63 -15.97 2.62
C ASN A 31 1.61 -15.47 3.65
N PHE A 32 1.08 -16.37 4.46
CA PHE A 32 0.16 -16.02 5.54
C PHE A 32 0.90 -15.27 6.66
N VAL A 33 2.08 -15.73 7.07
CA VAL A 33 2.90 -15.04 8.09
C VAL A 33 3.34 -13.66 7.59
N LEU A 34 3.81 -13.54 6.35
CA LEU A 34 4.16 -12.25 5.75
C LEU A 34 2.95 -11.30 5.72
N PHE A 35 1.79 -11.79 5.27
CA PHE A 35 0.57 -11.00 5.29
C PHE A 35 0.21 -10.55 6.71
N PHE A 36 0.25 -11.45 7.69
CA PHE A 36 -0.10 -11.12 9.06
C PHE A 36 0.83 -10.05 9.66
N ILE A 37 2.14 -10.16 9.45
CA ILE A 37 3.12 -9.19 9.94
C ILE A 37 2.94 -7.83 9.25
N PHE A 38 2.93 -7.80 7.91
CA PHE A 38 2.84 -6.53 7.17
C PHE A 38 1.46 -5.88 7.27
N ALA A 39 0.39 -6.65 7.08
CA ALA A 39 -0.97 -6.11 7.21
C ALA A 39 -1.28 -5.76 8.66
N GLY A 40 -0.86 -6.58 9.63
CA GLY A 40 -1.04 -6.30 11.06
C GLY A 40 -0.30 -5.03 11.48
N ALA A 41 0.97 -4.89 11.10
CA ALA A 41 1.74 -3.68 11.36
C ALA A 41 1.12 -2.44 10.70
N PHE A 42 0.64 -2.58 9.46
CA PHE A 42 0.01 -1.48 8.73
C PHE A 42 -1.32 -1.06 9.38
N VAL A 43 -2.19 -2.00 9.75
CA VAL A 43 -3.43 -1.71 10.49
C VAL A 43 -3.12 -1.10 11.85
N GLY A 44 -2.13 -1.62 12.58
CA GLY A 44 -1.69 -1.06 13.86
C GLY A 44 -1.23 0.39 13.71
N PHE A 45 -0.45 0.71 12.67
CA PHE A 45 -0.05 2.07 12.34
C PHE A 45 -1.26 2.96 12.02
N ILE A 46 -2.20 2.51 11.19
CA ILE A 46 -3.42 3.26 10.86
C ILE A 46 -4.24 3.59 12.12
N LEU A 47 -4.45 2.60 12.98
CA LEU A 47 -5.20 2.79 14.23
C LEU A 47 -4.48 3.75 15.18
N ALA A 48 -3.16 3.61 15.32
CA ALA A 48 -2.35 4.52 16.13
C ALA A 48 -2.39 5.96 15.61
N ARG A 49 -2.54 6.14 14.28
CA ARG A 49 -2.65 7.46 13.64
C ARG A 49 -4.07 7.99 13.54
N PHE A 50 -5.10 7.20 13.84
CA PHE A 50 -6.50 7.61 13.71
C PHE A 50 -6.88 8.80 14.60
N GLN A 51 -6.29 8.86 15.80
CA GLN A 51 -6.48 9.96 16.75
C GLN A 51 -6.09 11.34 16.19
N TYR A 52 -5.17 11.40 15.21
CA TYR A 52 -4.72 12.66 14.61
C TYR A 52 -5.76 13.34 13.72
N LEU A 53 -6.86 12.67 13.42
CA LEU A 53 -8.00 13.31 12.77
C LEU A 53 -8.61 14.40 13.66
N SER A 54 -8.45 14.30 14.98
CA SER A 54 -8.76 15.37 15.93
C SER A 54 -7.64 16.42 15.93
N LEU A 55 -7.73 17.40 15.03
CA LEU A 55 -6.71 18.43 14.86
C LEU A 55 -6.47 19.24 16.14
N HIS A 56 -7.54 19.74 16.78
CA HIS A 56 -7.41 20.58 17.98
C HIS A 56 -7.25 19.76 19.27
N GLY A 57 -7.74 18.51 19.28
CA GLY A 57 -7.73 17.68 20.49
C GLY A 57 -6.46 16.84 20.66
N VAL A 58 -5.80 16.46 19.57
CA VAL A 58 -4.61 15.59 19.63
C VAL A 58 -3.45 16.12 18.79
N LEU A 59 -3.66 16.42 17.50
CA LEU A 59 -2.55 16.77 16.60
C LEU A 59 -1.89 18.12 16.95
N CYS A 60 -2.69 19.08 17.41
CA CYS A 60 -2.28 20.44 17.75
C CYS A 60 -2.88 20.90 19.08
N ASN A 61 -2.86 20.00 20.06
CA ASN A 61 -3.30 20.32 21.41
C ASN A 61 -2.15 20.94 22.21
N PRO A 62 -2.27 22.18 22.71
CA PRO A 62 -1.22 22.83 23.49
C PRO A 62 -0.93 22.14 24.84
N ASP A 63 -1.89 21.37 25.37
CA ASP A 63 -1.77 20.69 26.66
C ASP A 63 -1.02 19.35 26.56
N ILE A 64 -0.89 18.80 25.35
CA ILE A 64 -0.18 17.54 25.09
C ILE A 64 1.25 17.87 24.66
N THR A 65 2.23 17.50 25.48
CA THR A 65 3.66 17.68 25.18
C THR A 65 4.33 16.33 24.88
N GLY A 66 5.24 16.31 23.90
CA GLY A 66 6.00 15.11 23.51
C GLY A 66 5.85 14.72 22.03
N SER A 67 6.27 13.49 21.68
CA SER A 67 6.32 13.00 20.29
C SER A 67 4.96 12.64 19.68
N ASN A 68 3.87 12.81 20.43
CA ASN A 68 2.52 12.45 20.03
C ASN A 68 1.69 13.62 19.52
N THR A 69 2.29 14.80 19.32
CA THR A 69 1.67 16.00 18.73
C THR A 69 2.57 16.54 17.61
N ALA A 70 2.02 17.31 16.67
CA ALA A 70 2.81 18.02 15.68
C ALA A 70 3.58 19.18 16.34
N GLY A 71 4.68 19.60 15.71
CA GLY A 71 5.48 20.71 16.23
C GLY A 71 4.68 22.02 16.24
N PRO A 72 4.97 22.98 17.16
CA PRO A 72 4.24 24.25 17.22
C PRO A 72 4.21 25.02 15.89
N GLY A 73 5.32 24.95 15.14
CA GLY A 73 5.43 25.56 13.80
C GLY A 73 4.50 24.91 12.77
N GLU A 74 4.33 23.58 12.80
CA GLU A 74 3.42 22.88 11.89
C GLU A 74 1.96 23.20 12.22
N CYS A 75 1.63 23.23 13.51
CA CYS A 75 0.29 23.56 13.99
C CYS A 75 -0.17 24.97 13.61
N TYR A 76 0.76 25.95 13.57
CA TYR A 76 0.47 27.28 13.06
C TYR A 76 -0.12 27.26 11.64
N TYR A 77 0.40 26.41 10.76
CA TYR A 77 -0.10 26.26 9.40
C TYR A 77 -1.32 25.35 9.33
N TYR A 78 -1.31 24.19 10.00
CA TYR A 78 -2.39 23.20 9.94
C TYR A 78 -3.73 23.68 10.50
N LEU A 79 -3.73 24.73 11.33
CA LEU A 79 -4.97 25.36 11.82
C LEU A 79 -5.54 26.41 10.85
N ARG A 80 -4.82 26.77 9.78
CA ARG A 80 -5.20 27.83 8.82
C ARG A 80 -5.48 27.27 7.42
N ASN A 81 -6.36 27.94 6.69
CA ASN A 81 -6.58 27.63 5.28
C ASN A 81 -5.38 28.10 4.43
N PRO A 82 -4.99 27.35 3.38
CA PRO A 82 -5.60 26.11 2.87
C PRO A 82 -5.06 24.82 3.51
N TYR A 83 -4.03 24.89 4.36
CA TYR A 83 -3.32 23.72 4.90
C TYR A 83 -4.19 22.87 5.84
N LYS A 84 -5.13 23.49 6.56
CA LYS A 84 -6.16 22.79 7.35
C LYS A 84 -6.98 21.82 6.50
N VAL A 85 -7.35 22.24 5.29
CA VAL A 85 -8.06 21.38 4.35
C VAL A 85 -7.11 20.29 3.84
N GLY A 86 -5.86 20.64 3.53
CA GLY A 86 -4.84 19.69 3.08
C GLY A 86 -4.60 18.54 4.06
N ILE A 87 -4.39 18.85 5.35
CA ILE A 87 -4.15 17.83 6.38
C ILE A 87 -5.39 16.97 6.62
N LEU A 88 -6.59 17.57 6.59
CA LEU A 88 -7.84 16.84 6.77
C LEU A 88 -8.12 15.90 5.58
N LEU A 89 -7.88 16.35 4.34
CA LEU A 89 -7.96 15.51 3.15
C LEU A 89 -6.91 14.40 3.19
N HIS A 90 -5.67 14.72 3.59
CA HIS A 90 -4.61 13.74 3.66
C HIS A 90 -4.94 12.63 4.65
N LEU A 91 -5.16 12.96 5.93
CA LEU A 91 -5.44 11.97 7.00
C LEU A 91 -6.81 11.32 6.79
N GLY A 92 -7.83 12.13 6.52
CA GLY A 92 -9.21 11.68 6.36
C GLY A 92 -9.41 10.72 5.20
N CYS A 93 -8.56 10.75 4.18
CA CYS A 93 -8.62 9.80 3.07
C CYS A 93 -7.55 8.70 3.15
N VAL A 94 -6.33 8.97 3.65
CA VAL A 94 -5.26 7.95 3.70
C VAL A 94 -5.57 6.85 4.72
N LEU A 95 -6.13 7.20 5.87
CA LEU A 95 -6.41 6.25 6.95
C LEU A 95 -7.48 5.23 6.54
N PRO A 96 -8.66 5.64 6.03
CA PRO A 96 -9.62 4.67 5.52
C PRO A 96 -9.11 3.94 4.27
N ALA A 97 -8.38 4.60 3.36
CA ALA A 97 -7.80 3.94 2.19
C ALA A 97 -6.82 2.82 2.59
N GLY A 98 -5.95 3.09 3.56
CA GLY A 98 -5.00 2.13 4.09
C GLY A 98 -5.71 0.96 4.77
N PHE A 99 -6.78 1.20 5.52
CA PHE A 99 -7.55 0.10 6.12
C PHE A 99 -8.20 -0.77 5.03
N LEU A 100 -8.79 -0.14 4.01
CA LEU A 100 -9.45 -0.83 2.91
C LEU A 100 -8.49 -1.61 2.01
N VAL A 101 -7.23 -1.19 1.87
CA VAL A 101 -6.24 -1.89 1.04
C VAL A 101 -5.88 -3.27 1.60
N VAL A 102 -5.98 -3.46 2.91
CA VAL A 102 -5.68 -4.76 3.53
C VAL A 102 -6.59 -5.85 2.97
N PHE A 103 -7.87 -5.50 2.75
CA PHE A 103 -8.83 -6.39 2.12
C PHE A 103 -8.52 -6.65 0.64
N GLN A 104 -7.78 -5.76 -0.03
CA GLN A 104 -7.36 -5.98 -1.42
C GLN A 104 -6.31 -7.06 -1.58
N PHE A 105 -5.42 -7.18 -0.58
CA PHE A 105 -4.35 -8.17 -0.60
C PHE A 105 -4.80 -9.56 -0.10
N LEU A 106 -6.00 -9.69 0.45
CA LEU A 106 -6.56 -10.98 0.88
C LEU A 106 -6.88 -11.90 -0.33
N PRO A 107 -6.22 -13.07 -0.45
CA PRO A 107 -6.44 -13.99 -1.56
C PRO A 107 -7.89 -14.49 -1.67
N VAL A 108 -8.58 -14.67 -0.54
CA VAL A 108 -10.00 -15.10 -0.52
C VAL A 108 -10.88 -14.15 -1.29
N ILE A 109 -10.68 -12.85 -1.08
CA ILE A 109 -11.56 -11.82 -1.59
C ILE A 109 -11.47 -11.78 -3.11
N ARG A 110 -10.27 -11.86 -3.69
CA ARG A 110 -10.10 -11.96 -5.14
C ARG A 110 -10.64 -13.27 -5.75
N HIS A 111 -10.63 -14.39 -5.01
CA HIS A 111 -11.07 -15.69 -5.54
C HIS A 111 -12.56 -15.95 -5.38
N LYS A 112 -13.20 -15.40 -4.33
CA LYS A 112 -14.62 -15.65 -4.01
C LYS A 112 -15.52 -14.41 -4.15
N LEU A 113 -14.96 -13.20 -3.97
CA LEU A 113 -15.72 -11.94 -3.91
C LEU A 113 -15.13 -10.89 -4.88
N ILE A 114 -15.03 -11.25 -6.16
CA ILE A 114 -14.38 -10.40 -7.18
C ILE A 114 -15.07 -9.04 -7.36
N LEU A 115 -16.40 -8.98 -7.20
CA LEU A 115 -17.15 -7.73 -7.30
C LEU A 115 -16.75 -6.77 -6.16
N PHE A 116 -16.65 -7.29 -4.93
CA PHE A 116 -16.19 -6.53 -3.77
C PHE A 116 -14.76 -6.03 -3.98
N HIS A 117 -13.85 -6.89 -4.45
CA HIS A 117 -12.48 -6.51 -4.80
C HIS A 117 -12.44 -5.32 -5.76
N ARG A 118 -13.26 -5.37 -6.82
CA ARG A 118 -13.34 -4.33 -7.85
C ARG A 118 -13.90 -3.01 -7.31
N LEU A 119 -15.01 -3.04 -6.59
CA LEU A 119 -15.63 -1.83 -6.02
C LEU A 119 -14.74 -1.19 -4.95
N ASN A 120 -14.22 -2.00 -4.03
CA ASN A 120 -13.25 -1.54 -3.04
C ASN A 120 -11.99 -0.97 -3.72
N GLY A 121 -11.62 -1.47 -4.91
CA GLY A 121 -10.42 -1.05 -5.63
C GLY A 121 -10.55 0.38 -6.13
N TYR A 122 -11.71 0.70 -6.71
CA TYR A 122 -12.04 2.06 -7.12
C TYR A 122 -12.15 3.02 -5.93
N LEU A 123 -12.73 2.56 -4.81
CA LEU A 123 -12.82 3.37 -3.59
C LEU A 123 -11.44 3.70 -3.02
N VAL A 124 -10.55 2.70 -2.89
CA VAL A 124 -9.17 2.91 -2.44
C VAL A 124 -8.42 3.83 -3.39
N LEU A 125 -8.58 3.66 -4.71
CA LEU A 125 -7.95 4.51 -5.71
C LEU A 125 -8.37 5.99 -5.55
N LEU A 126 -9.67 6.24 -5.41
CA LEU A 126 -10.21 7.59 -5.25
C LEU A 126 -9.70 8.23 -3.97
N LEU A 127 -9.78 7.52 -2.84
CA LEU A 127 -9.31 8.03 -1.55
C LEU A 127 -7.81 8.29 -1.57
N PHE A 128 -7.02 7.42 -2.21
CA PHE A 128 -5.58 7.58 -2.35
C PHE A 128 -5.23 8.85 -3.16
N LEU A 129 -5.92 9.10 -4.27
CA LEU A 129 -5.69 10.30 -5.08
C LEU A 129 -6.03 11.59 -4.32
N ILE A 130 -7.19 11.64 -3.66
CA ILE A 130 -7.59 12.79 -2.84
C ILE A 130 -6.59 13.02 -1.71
N SER A 131 -6.17 11.95 -1.03
CA SER A 131 -5.17 12.03 0.02
C SER A 131 -3.82 12.54 -0.49
N THR A 132 -3.41 12.15 -1.69
CA THR A 132 -2.15 12.60 -2.31
C THR A 132 -2.18 14.08 -2.62
N VAL A 133 -3.32 14.60 -3.09
CA VAL A 133 -3.52 16.05 -3.24
C VAL A 133 -3.38 16.76 -1.90
N GLY A 134 -4.01 16.23 -0.84
CA GLY A 134 -3.85 16.74 0.52
C GLY A 134 -2.39 16.75 0.99
N ALA A 135 -1.63 15.68 0.70
CA ALA A 135 -0.21 15.57 1.03
C ALA A 135 0.63 16.65 0.35
N PHE A 136 0.40 16.90 -0.94
CA PHE A 136 1.12 17.94 -1.67
C PHE A 136 0.76 19.36 -1.22
N MET A 137 -0.48 19.59 -0.76
CA MET A 137 -0.86 20.88 -0.18
C MET A 137 -0.06 21.20 1.09
N ILE A 138 0.23 20.20 1.93
CA ILE A 138 0.94 20.40 3.21
C ILE A 138 2.45 20.18 3.13
N ALA A 139 2.96 19.63 2.02
CA ALA A 139 4.36 19.20 1.88
C ALA A 139 5.38 20.28 2.25
N ARG A 140 5.11 21.56 1.92
CA ARG A 140 6.02 22.68 2.19
C ARG A 140 6.24 23.00 3.66
N HIS A 141 5.33 22.58 4.53
CA HIS A 141 5.38 22.88 5.98
C HIS A 141 5.45 21.62 6.83
N ALA A 142 5.47 20.43 6.23
CA ALA A 142 5.62 19.18 6.94
C ALA A 142 7.05 19.06 7.51
N PHE A 143 7.17 18.62 8.77
CA PHE A 143 8.42 18.42 9.50
C PHE A 143 9.38 19.61 9.45
N GLY A 144 8.84 20.84 9.55
CA GLY A 144 9.63 22.07 9.49
C GLY A 144 9.95 22.58 8.08
N GLY A 145 9.45 21.92 7.04
CA GLY A 145 9.50 22.42 5.67
C GLY A 145 10.84 22.25 4.95
N GLY A 146 11.72 21.39 5.48
CA GLY A 146 13.02 21.10 4.86
C GLY A 146 12.90 20.57 3.43
N LEU A 147 13.89 20.89 2.59
CA LEU A 147 13.94 20.44 1.19
C LEU A 147 14.07 18.91 1.08
N ASP A 148 14.69 18.28 2.08
CA ASP A 148 14.76 16.84 2.25
C ASP A 148 13.36 16.21 2.40
N VAL A 149 12.51 16.78 3.25
CA VAL A 149 11.12 16.33 3.45
C VAL A 149 10.28 16.58 2.20
N GLN A 150 10.39 17.78 1.61
CA GLN A 150 9.64 18.13 0.41
C GLN A 150 10.00 17.23 -0.77
N SER A 151 11.30 16.97 -0.99
CA SER A 151 11.76 16.09 -2.06
C SER A 151 11.33 14.65 -1.82
N ALA A 152 11.40 14.15 -0.57
CA ALA A 152 10.92 12.81 -0.22
C ALA A 152 9.42 12.65 -0.47
N VAL A 153 8.60 13.61 -0.02
CA VAL A 153 7.14 13.61 -0.27
C VAL A 153 6.83 13.73 -1.76
N GLY A 154 7.55 14.59 -2.49
CA GLY A 154 7.40 14.75 -3.94
C GLY A 154 7.68 13.47 -4.70
N VAL A 155 8.86 12.88 -4.49
CA VAL A 155 9.28 11.64 -5.15
C VAL A 155 8.34 10.49 -4.80
N LEU A 156 8.04 10.29 -3.50
CA LEU A 156 7.15 9.21 -3.06
C LEU A 156 5.74 9.37 -3.64
N GLY A 157 5.19 10.58 -3.60
CA GLY A 157 3.87 10.88 -4.16
C GLY A 157 3.80 10.59 -5.65
N ILE A 158 4.80 11.05 -6.43
CA ILE A 158 4.87 10.79 -7.88
C ILE A 158 4.99 9.29 -8.15
N MET A 159 5.89 8.58 -7.45
CA MET A 159 6.08 7.14 -7.64
C MET A 159 4.80 6.35 -7.37
N CYS A 160 4.08 6.69 -6.30
CA CYS A 160 2.82 6.03 -5.97
C CYS A 160 1.72 6.35 -6.99
N VAL A 161 1.57 7.61 -7.41
CA VAL A 161 0.57 8.01 -8.43
C VAL A 161 0.86 7.33 -9.76
N VAL A 162 2.11 7.31 -10.22
CA VAL A 162 2.51 6.64 -11.46
C VAL A 162 2.23 5.14 -11.37
N SER A 163 2.60 4.50 -10.26
CA SER A 163 2.34 3.07 -10.07
C SER A 163 0.85 2.75 -10.10
N MET A 164 0.05 3.60 -9.47
CA MET A 164 -1.40 3.44 -9.41
C MET A 164 -2.07 3.70 -10.77
N ALA A 165 -1.61 4.70 -11.52
CA ALA A 165 -2.06 4.99 -12.88
C ALA A 165 -1.75 3.82 -13.82
N LEU A 166 -0.52 3.28 -13.77
CA LEU A 166 -0.14 2.13 -14.57
C LEU A 166 -0.91 0.87 -14.17
N ALA A 167 -1.15 0.65 -12.87
CA ALA A 167 -2.01 -0.43 -12.40
C ALA A 167 -3.45 -0.31 -12.94
N TYR A 168 -4.00 0.91 -12.99
CA TYR A 168 -5.33 1.20 -13.53
C TYR A 168 -5.41 1.01 -15.05
N ILE A 169 -4.42 1.49 -15.79
CA ILE A 169 -4.37 1.31 -17.26
C ILE A 169 -4.29 -0.19 -17.60
N ASN A 170 -3.45 -0.95 -16.88
CA ASN A 170 -3.27 -2.37 -17.13
C ASN A 170 -4.53 -3.20 -16.83
N ILE A 171 -5.28 -2.87 -15.78
CA ILE A 171 -6.55 -3.58 -15.51
C ILE A 171 -7.60 -3.28 -16.58
N LYS A 172 -7.63 -2.06 -17.14
CA LYS A 172 -8.50 -1.71 -18.27
C LYS A 172 -8.08 -2.39 -19.58
N ARG A 173 -6.79 -2.66 -19.76
CA ARG A 173 -6.24 -3.44 -20.87
C ARG A 173 -6.33 -4.96 -20.67
N LEU A 174 -6.97 -5.43 -19.59
CA LEU A 174 -7.06 -6.85 -19.21
C LEU A 174 -5.68 -7.53 -18.96
N GLN A 175 -4.63 -6.73 -18.73
CA GLN A 175 -3.27 -7.21 -18.44
C GLN A 175 -3.11 -7.45 -16.92
N ILE A 176 -3.69 -8.54 -16.42
CA ILE A 176 -3.80 -8.83 -14.99
C ILE A 176 -2.43 -8.98 -14.30
N GLU A 177 -1.47 -9.62 -14.97
CA GLU A 177 -0.12 -9.81 -14.40
C GLU A 177 0.62 -8.48 -14.20
N GLN A 178 0.50 -7.55 -15.17
CA GLN A 178 1.08 -6.22 -15.03
C GLN A 178 0.36 -5.39 -13.98
N HIS A 179 -0.98 -5.48 -13.91
CA HIS A 179 -1.75 -4.85 -12.84
C HIS A 179 -1.27 -5.30 -11.46
N ARG A 180 -1.08 -6.62 -11.25
CA ARG A 180 -0.55 -7.15 -9.97
C ARG A 180 0.84 -6.61 -9.67
N ALA A 181 1.73 -6.56 -10.67
CA ALA A 181 3.09 -6.07 -10.50
C ALA A 181 3.12 -4.58 -10.10
N TRP A 182 2.32 -3.74 -10.76
CA TRP A 182 2.24 -2.31 -10.46
C TRP A 182 1.54 -2.03 -9.13
N MET A 183 0.50 -2.81 -8.77
CA MET A 183 -0.11 -2.74 -7.45
C MET A 183 0.90 -3.10 -6.36
N LEU A 184 1.70 -4.16 -6.55
CA LEU A 184 2.76 -4.46 -5.59
C LEU A 184 3.74 -3.31 -5.50
N ARG A 185 4.34 -2.86 -6.62
CA ARG A 185 5.32 -1.74 -6.63
C ARG A 185 4.83 -0.45 -5.97
N GLY A 186 3.54 -0.14 -6.10
CA GLY A 186 2.94 1.06 -5.49
C GLY A 186 2.79 0.97 -3.96
N TRP A 187 2.58 -0.23 -3.41
CA TRP A 187 2.40 -0.45 -1.97
C TRP A 187 3.66 -0.93 -1.25
N PHE A 188 4.46 -1.73 -1.97
CA PHE A 188 5.74 -2.28 -1.55
C PHE A 188 6.63 -2.21 -2.79
N TYR A 189 7.67 -1.38 -2.79
CA TYR A 189 8.56 -1.33 -3.95
C TYR A 189 9.37 -2.65 -4.06
N VAL A 190 8.73 -3.68 -4.60
CA VAL A 190 9.29 -5.00 -4.81
C VAL A 190 9.97 -4.95 -6.16
N ARG A 191 11.31 -4.88 -6.13
CA ARG A 191 12.13 -5.04 -7.32
C ARG A 191 12.06 -6.49 -7.79
N HIS A 192 11.06 -6.78 -8.61
CA HIS A 192 11.09 -7.96 -9.46
C HIS A 192 11.73 -7.56 -10.79
N LEU A 193 13.00 -7.94 -10.96
CA LEU A 193 13.65 -8.04 -12.27
C LEU A 193 12.88 -9.10 -13.05
N SER A 194 11.96 -8.68 -13.90
CA SER A 194 11.48 -9.51 -14.99
C SER A 194 11.53 -8.67 -16.26
N PRO A 195 12.29 -9.07 -17.28
CA PRO A 195 12.30 -8.40 -18.58
C PRO A 195 10.90 -8.46 -19.17
N SER A 196 10.43 -7.34 -19.72
CA SER A 196 9.22 -7.31 -20.54
C SER A 196 9.39 -8.22 -21.76
N PRO A 197 8.57 -9.27 -21.98
CA PRO A 197 8.59 -10.02 -23.21
C PRO A 197 7.74 -9.29 -24.25
N ASN A 198 8.17 -8.10 -24.69
CA ASN A 198 7.63 -7.50 -25.91
C ASN A 198 8.53 -6.44 -26.56
N SER A 199 9.83 -6.71 -26.65
CA SER A 199 10.62 -6.18 -27.75
C SER A 199 10.81 -7.32 -28.73
N ASN A 200 10.13 -7.25 -29.85
CA ASN A 200 10.32 -8.14 -30.99
C ASN A 200 11.24 -7.42 -31.97
N PRO A 201 12.58 -7.53 -31.88
CA PRO A 201 13.44 -7.09 -32.96
C PRO A 201 13.51 -8.23 -33.98
N LYS A 202 12.59 -8.21 -34.95
CA LYS A 202 12.92 -8.78 -36.26
C LYS A 202 13.93 -7.83 -36.90
N ILE A 203 15.21 -8.05 -36.64
CA ILE A 203 16.28 -7.55 -37.50
C ILE A 203 17.22 -8.74 -37.73
N PRO A 204 17.28 -9.29 -38.96
CA PRO A 204 18.20 -10.36 -39.28
C PRO A 204 19.62 -9.78 -39.28
N VAL A 205 20.51 -10.41 -38.51
CA VAL A 205 21.96 -10.12 -38.57
C VAL A 205 22.50 -10.87 -39.79
N PRO A 206 23.06 -10.19 -40.81
CA PRO A 206 23.85 -10.87 -41.81
C PRO A 206 25.20 -11.23 -41.19
N THR A 207 25.53 -12.51 -41.28
CA THR A 207 26.90 -13.00 -41.45
C THR A 207 27.68 -12.09 -42.38
N LEU A 208 28.85 -11.60 -41.96
CA LEU A 208 30.10 -11.61 -42.74
C LEU A 208 31.23 -10.86 -41.99
N CYS A 209 32.39 -11.53 -41.99
CA CYS A 209 33.75 -11.12 -41.64
C CYS A 209 34.07 -10.86 -40.17
#